data_AF-U3U2P2-F1
#
_entry.id   AF-U3U2P2-F1
#
_cell.length_a   1.000
_cell.length_b   1.000
_cell.length_c   1.000
_cell.angle_alpha   90.00
_cell.angle_beta   90.00
_cell.angle_gamma   90.00
#
_symmetry.space_group_name_H-M   'P 1'
#
loop_
_entity.id
_entity.type
_entity.pdbx_description
1 polymer ?
#
loop_
_entity_poly.entity_id
_entity_poly.type
_entity_poly.pdbx_seq_one_letter_code
_entity_poly.pdbx_strand_id
1 'polypeptide(L)'
;MIHAAARHDLQIIWELAHFGYPDHLDIWKPAFVEHFGRFARAMAQLMRDEGVKQPFFTPINQISFWSWAGTDVSWLDPYASARGRELKRQLVRASLTAMHAIRDVYPDARFVLTDPLVQIAADPHNPDSKPYADSQHQAQFEAWDWLAGRDAPELGGQPDFLDILGLNYYPDNHWFFSGDTIPPDHPQRQPLHRLLMQCWQRYQRPLLLAETGAEGDARARWLRHVSDEARLALAQGVALEGISLYPVVEYPAWADDRRSPGALFGLGDPNGNRTLHEALALELRSQQIKWRTQD
;
A
#
# COMPACT_ATOMS: atom_id res chain seq x y z
N MET A 1 -4.92 -18.20 -11.68
CA MET A 1 -3.87 -17.18 -11.48
C MET A 1 -2.51 -17.78 -11.16
N ILE A 2 -2.38 -18.65 -10.15
CA ILE A 2 -1.09 -19.29 -9.78
C ILE A 2 -0.37 -19.91 -10.98
N HIS A 3 -1.04 -20.77 -11.75
CA HIS A 3 -0.44 -21.36 -12.95
C HIS A 3 -0.07 -20.35 -14.05
N ALA A 4 -0.79 -19.22 -14.15
CA ALA A 4 -0.43 -18.17 -15.10
C ALA A 4 0.84 -17.46 -14.67
N ALA A 5 0.95 -17.12 -13.37
CA ALA A 5 2.16 -16.53 -12.81
C ALA A 5 3.38 -17.45 -13.00
N ALA A 6 3.24 -18.75 -12.70
CA ALA A 6 4.30 -19.73 -12.90
C ALA A 6 4.73 -19.87 -14.37
N ARG A 7 3.78 -19.90 -15.32
CA ARG A 7 4.08 -19.96 -16.76
C ARG A 7 4.83 -18.74 -17.30
N HIS A 8 4.70 -17.61 -16.62
CA HIS A 8 5.30 -16.34 -17.03
C HIS A 8 6.44 -15.88 -16.11
N ASP A 9 6.89 -16.74 -15.20
CA ASP A 9 7.95 -16.44 -14.22
C ASP A 9 7.68 -15.16 -13.41
N LEU A 10 6.43 -15.01 -12.96
CA LEU A 10 5.98 -13.86 -12.18
C LEU A 10 5.93 -14.22 -10.69
N GLN A 11 6.68 -13.48 -9.88
CA GLN A 11 6.44 -13.44 -8.43
C GLN A 11 5.25 -12.54 -8.15
N ILE A 12 4.23 -13.10 -7.51
CA ILE A 12 3.04 -12.36 -7.09
C ILE A 12 3.12 -12.07 -5.61
N ILE A 13 2.73 -10.84 -5.23
CA ILE A 13 2.38 -10.46 -3.86
C ILE A 13 0.87 -10.68 -3.74
N TRP A 14 0.46 -11.64 -2.92
CA TRP A 14 -0.93 -12.04 -2.81
C TRP A 14 -1.62 -11.25 -1.71
N GLU A 15 -2.45 -10.30 -2.13
CA GLU A 15 -3.25 -9.51 -1.22
C GLU A 15 -4.59 -10.19 -0.93
N LEU A 16 -4.90 -10.36 0.36
CA LEU A 16 -6.04 -11.17 0.80
C LEU A 16 -7.32 -10.33 0.96
N ALA A 17 -7.19 -9.06 1.38
CA ALA A 17 -8.31 -8.15 1.52
C ALA A 17 -7.94 -6.74 1.02
N HIS A 18 -8.71 -6.25 0.06
CA HIS A 18 -8.61 -4.91 -0.51
C HIS A 18 -9.95 -4.19 -0.31
N PHE A 19 -10.17 -3.67 0.90
CA PHE A 19 -11.34 -2.87 1.33
C PHE A 19 -12.71 -3.58 1.35
N GLY A 20 -12.77 -4.90 1.15
CA GLY A 20 -14.00 -5.68 1.19
C GLY A 20 -13.92 -6.88 2.14
N TYR A 21 -15.07 -7.30 2.67
CA TYR A 21 -15.24 -8.52 3.46
C TYR A 21 -16.63 -9.13 3.19
N PRO A 22 -16.85 -10.43 3.49
CA PRO A 22 -18.13 -11.08 3.22
C PRO A 22 -19.30 -10.49 4.01
N ASP A 23 -20.43 -10.25 3.34
CA ASP A 23 -21.66 -9.61 3.90
C ASP A 23 -22.23 -10.28 5.15
N HIS A 24 -21.96 -11.57 5.35
CA HIS A 24 -22.45 -12.33 6.51
C HIS A 24 -21.59 -12.14 7.76
N LEU A 25 -20.46 -11.43 7.68
CA LEU A 25 -19.58 -11.14 8.80
C LEU A 25 -19.77 -9.70 9.28
N ASP A 26 -19.72 -9.53 10.60
CA ASP A 26 -19.64 -8.21 11.23
C ASP A 26 -18.16 -7.92 11.54
N ILE A 27 -17.58 -6.95 10.84
CA ILE A 27 -16.17 -6.55 10.97
C ILE A 27 -15.77 -6.13 12.40
N TRP A 28 -16.74 -5.71 13.21
CA TRP A 28 -16.52 -5.28 14.59
C TRP A 28 -16.40 -6.45 15.57
N LYS A 29 -16.75 -7.68 15.16
CA LYS A 29 -16.82 -8.85 16.03
C LYS A 29 -15.57 -9.73 15.92
N PRO A 30 -15.20 -10.43 17.01
CA PRO A 30 -14.11 -11.42 16.98
C PRO A 30 -14.25 -12.47 15.87
N ALA A 31 -15.49 -12.82 15.52
CA ALA A 31 -15.77 -13.76 14.44
C ALA A 31 -15.14 -13.34 13.11
N PHE A 32 -15.08 -12.04 12.77
CA PHE A 32 -14.41 -11.57 11.56
C PHE A 32 -12.92 -11.96 11.55
N VAL A 33 -12.21 -11.68 12.64
CA VAL A 33 -10.78 -12.01 12.82
C VAL A 33 -10.54 -13.52 12.68
N GLU A 34 -11.37 -14.34 13.33
CA GLU A 34 -11.28 -15.80 13.26
C GLU A 34 -11.52 -16.33 11.84
N HIS A 35 -12.55 -15.81 11.14
CA HIS A 35 -12.86 -16.24 9.78
C HIS A 35 -11.77 -15.81 8.80
N PHE A 36 -11.23 -14.61 8.97
CA PHE A 36 -10.14 -14.10 8.15
C PHE A 36 -8.87 -14.95 8.31
N GLY A 37 -8.54 -15.35 9.55
CA GLY A 37 -7.44 -16.30 9.81
C GLY A 37 -7.64 -17.65 9.11
N ARG A 38 -8.85 -18.21 9.12
CA ARG A 38 -9.15 -19.46 8.40
C ARG A 38 -9.04 -19.30 6.89
N PHE A 39 -9.53 -18.20 6.34
CA PHE A 39 -9.39 -17.87 4.93
C PHE A 39 -7.91 -17.76 4.52
N ALA A 40 -7.11 -17.05 5.31
CA ALA A 40 -5.66 -16.91 5.07
C ALA A 40 -4.93 -18.26 5.09
N ARG A 41 -5.26 -19.14 6.05
CA ARG A 41 -4.73 -20.51 6.10
C ARG A 41 -5.11 -21.31 4.85
N ALA A 42 -6.36 -21.22 4.42
CA ALA A 42 -6.86 -21.95 3.25
C ALA A 42 -6.18 -21.47 1.96
N MET A 43 -5.97 -20.16 1.80
CA MET A 43 -5.20 -19.61 0.69
C MET A 43 -3.75 -20.11 0.69
N ALA A 44 -3.08 -20.07 1.85
CA ALA A 44 -1.72 -20.60 1.99
C ALA A 44 -1.66 -22.10 1.66
N GLN A 45 -2.63 -22.89 2.14
CA GLN A 45 -2.70 -24.31 1.85
C GLN A 45 -2.85 -24.58 0.35
N LEU A 46 -3.79 -23.88 -0.32
CA LEU A 46 -3.97 -23.96 -1.76
C LEU A 46 -2.68 -23.65 -2.50
N MET A 47 -2.01 -22.55 -2.16
CA MET A 47 -0.76 -22.18 -2.81
C MET A 47 0.34 -23.23 -2.64
N ARG A 48 0.41 -23.87 -1.47
CA ARG A 48 1.38 -24.94 -1.20
C ARG A 48 1.09 -26.16 -2.05
N ASP A 49 -0.17 -26.54 -2.14
CA ASP A 49 -0.63 -27.70 -2.90
C ASP A 49 -0.45 -27.47 -4.41
N GLU A 50 -0.55 -26.22 -4.87
CA GLU A 50 -0.24 -25.78 -6.24
C GLU A 50 1.27 -25.58 -6.50
N GLY A 51 2.13 -25.86 -5.51
CA GLY A 51 3.59 -25.88 -5.67
C GLY A 51 4.31 -24.54 -5.50
N VAL A 52 3.66 -23.51 -4.96
CA VAL A 52 4.32 -22.24 -4.63
C VAL A 52 5.26 -22.43 -3.44
N LYS A 53 6.55 -22.05 -3.60
CA LYS A 53 7.58 -22.30 -2.58
C LYS A 53 7.82 -21.15 -1.63
N GLN A 54 7.91 -19.92 -2.15
CA GLN A 54 8.25 -18.71 -1.37
C GLN A 54 7.22 -17.61 -1.66
N PRO A 55 6.02 -17.70 -1.08
CA PRO A 55 4.97 -16.73 -1.32
C PRO A 55 5.22 -15.42 -0.57
N PHE A 56 4.84 -14.32 -1.19
CA PHE A 56 4.66 -13.02 -0.53
C PHE A 56 3.18 -12.76 -0.34
N PHE A 57 2.80 -12.24 0.83
CA PHE A 57 1.42 -11.93 1.16
C PHE A 57 1.26 -10.51 1.66
N THR A 58 0.10 -9.93 1.38
CA THR A 58 -0.40 -8.72 2.04
C THR A 58 -1.72 -9.13 2.70
N PRO A 59 -1.78 -9.30 4.03
CA PRO A 59 -3.03 -9.72 4.67
C PRO A 59 -4.15 -8.73 4.38
N ILE A 60 -3.97 -7.45 4.72
CA ILE A 60 -4.95 -6.41 4.49
C ILE A 60 -4.24 -5.22 3.84
N ASN A 61 -4.79 -4.73 2.73
CA ASN A 61 -4.31 -3.52 2.07
C ASN A 61 -4.58 -2.29 2.94
N GLN A 62 -3.57 -1.43 3.08
CA GLN A 62 -3.69 -0.08 3.64
C GLN A 62 -4.62 0.02 4.86
N ILE A 63 -4.27 -0.66 5.95
CA ILE A 63 -5.07 -0.69 7.20
C ILE A 63 -5.44 0.72 7.65
N SER A 64 -4.51 1.67 7.56
CA SER A 64 -4.75 3.05 7.98
C SER A 64 -5.71 3.77 7.04
N PHE A 65 -5.58 3.58 5.72
CA PHE A 65 -6.51 4.14 4.74
C PHE A 65 -7.91 3.55 4.88
N TRP A 66 -8.03 2.21 4.97
CA TRP A 66 -9.33 1.55 5.17
C TRP A 66 -10.01 2.07 6.42
N SER A 67 -9.26 2.18 7.53
CA SER A 67 -9.81 2.69 8.79
C SER A 67 -10.37 4.10 8.65
N TRP A 68 -9.63 5.00 7.98
CA TRP A 68 -10.07 6.39 7.76
C TRP A 68 -11.24 6.47 6.77
N ALA A 69 -11.12 5.85 5.60
CA ALA A 69 -12.13 5.90 4.54
C ALA A 69 -13.43 5.18 4.96
N GLY A 70 -13.33 4.09 5.72
CA GLY A 70 -14.47 3.30 6.19
C GLY A 70 -15.18 3.85 7.41
N THR A 71 -14.58 4.85 8.08
CA THR A 71 -15.22 5.51 9.24
C THR A 71 -15.27 7.02 9.14
N ASP A 72 -14.12 7.69 9.08
CA ASP A 72 -14.08 9.15 9.27
C ASP A 72 -14.66 9.88 8.06
N VAL A 73 -14.51 9.26 6.88
CA VAL A 73 -15.09 9.75 5.63
C VAL A 73 -16.35 8.97 5.23
N SER A 74 -16.49 7.73 5.70
CA SER A 74 -17.61 6.83 5.37
C SER A 74 -17.80 6.63 3.85
N TRP A 75 -16.71 6.44 3.11
CA TRP A 75 -16.72 6.23 1.64
C TRP A 75 -16.72 4.77 1.21
N LEU A 76 -16.27 3.87 2.08
CA LEU A 76 -16.21 2.43 1.81
C LEU A 76 -16.66 1.65 3.05
N ASP A 77 -16.81 0.34 2.89
CA ASP A 77 -17.22 -0.52 4.00
C ASP A 77 -16.30 -0.34 5.22
N PRO A 78 -16.84 -0.23 6.44
CA PRO A 78 -18.23 -0.51 6.84
C PRO A 78 -19.17 0.71 6.88
N TYR A 79 -18.85 1.84 6.24
CA TYR A 79 -19.66 3.07 6.28
C TYR A 79 -20.03 3.55 7.69
N ALA A 80 -19.15 3.33 8.67
CA ALA A 80 -19.35 3.80 10.03
C ALA A 80 -18.91 5.26 10.17
N SER A 81 -19.03 5.85 11.36
CA SER A 81 -18.53 7.20 11.66
C SER A 81 -17.83 7.24 13.01
N ALA A 82 -16.76 8.03 13.12
CA ALA A 82 -16.01 8.28 14.37
C ALA A 82 -15.48 7.02 15.08
N ARG A 83 -15.18 5.94 14.33
CA ARG A 83 -14.69 4.65 14.87
C ARG A 83 -13.37 4.20 14.23
N GLY A 84 -12.61 5.11 13.62
CA GLY A 84 -11.42 4.76 12.83
C GLY A 84 -10.36 4.02 13.62
N ARG A 85 -10.07 4.45 14.85
CA ARG A 85 -9.12 3.76 15.72
C ARG A 85 -9.60 2.36 16.11
N GLU A 86 -10.90 2.17 16.33
CA GLU A 86 -11.47 0.86 16.65
C GLU A 86 -11.37 -0.09 15.45
N LEU A 87 -11.69 0.40 14.25
CA LEU A 87 -11.57 -0.38 13.01
C LEU A 87 -10.10 -0.75 12.75
N LYS A 88 -9.18 0.21 12.91
CA LYS A 88 -7.74 -0.03 12.77
C LYS A 88 -7.25 -1.16 13.67
N ARG A 89 -7.69 -1.17 14.94
CA ARG A 89 -7.33 -2.25 15.89
C ARG A 89 -7.91 -3.59 15.46
N GLN A 90 -9.12 -3.64 14.93
CA GLN A 90 -9.70 -4.88 14.40
C GLN A 90 -8.95 -5.40 13.17
N LEU A 91 -8.60 -4.51 12.23
CA LEU A 91 -7.83 -4.86 11.04
C LEU A 91 -6.41 -5.33 11.41
N VAL A 92 -5.76 -4.71 12.40
CA VAL A 92 -4.46 -5.20 12.91
C VAL A 92 -4.57 -6.60 13.52
N ARG A 93 -5.61 -6.88 14.33
CA ARG A 93 -5.86 -8.24 14.87
C ARG A 93 -6.10 -9.26 13.77
N ALA A 94 -6.87 -8.90 12.75
CA ALA A 94 -7.12 -9.74 11.59
C ALA A 94 -5.82 -10.03 10.83
N SER A 95 -4.99 -9.02 10.57
CA SER A 95 -3.67 -9.18 9.95
C SER A 95 -2.75 -10.09 10.75
N LEU A 96 -2.61 -9.89 12.07
CA LEU A 96 -1.78 -10.75 12.92
C LEU A 96 -2.26 -12.20 12.90
N THR A 97 -3.57 -12.41 13.02
CA THR A 97 -4.18 -13.75 12.97
C THR A 97 -3.94 -14.43 11.63
N ALA A 98 -4.08 -13.70 10.52
CA ALA A 98 -3.79 -14.20 9.18
C ALA A 98 -2.30 -14.53 8.99
N MET A 99 -1.40 -13.67 9.45
CA MET A 99 0.05 -13.89 9.35
C MET A 99 0.49 -15.13 10.13
N HIS A 100 -0.02 -15.34 11.34
CA HIS A 100 0.19 -16.58 12.09
C HIS A 100 -0.34 -17.80 11.32
N ALA A 101 -1.57 -17.73 10.83
CA ALA A 101 -2.20 -18.83 10.11
C ALA A 101 -1.49 -19.18 8.79
N ILE A 102 -0.93 -18.18 8.11
CA ILE A 102 -0.07 -18.36 6.93
C ILE A 102 1.26 -19.01 7.36
N ARG A 103 1.90 -18.54 8.43
CA ARG A 103 3.18 -19.08 8.91
C ARG A 103 3.10 -20.51 9.42
N ASP A 104 1.94 -20.95 9.89
CA ASP A 104 1.70 -22.37 10.20
C ASP A 104 1.81 -23.28 8.96
N VAL A 105 1.53 -22.76 7.77
CA VAL A 105 1.63 -23.47 6.48
C VAL A 105 2.99 -23.23 5.82
N TYR A 106 3.47 -21.99 5.89
CA TYR A 106 4.74 -21.50 5.34
C TYR A 106 5.55 -20.76 6.41
N PRO A 107 6.40 -21.46 7.18
CA PRO A 107 7.19 -20.84 8.24
C PRO A 107 8.03 -19.64 7.77
N ASP A 108 8.50 -19.69 6.51
CA ASP A 108 9.34 -18.65 5.88
C ASP A 108 8.55 -17.67 4.99
N ALA A 109 7.21 -17.66 5.06
CA ALA A 109 6.41 -16.67 4.32
C ALA A 109 6.76 -15.25 4.76
N ARG A 110 6.85 -14.36 3.77
CA ARG A 110 7.14 -12.93 3.98
C ARG A 110 5.93 -12.07 3.71
N PHE A 111 5.80 -11.00 4.49
CA PHE A 111 4.68 -10.07 4.40
C PHE A 111 5.09 -8.73 3.80
N VAL A 112 4.33 -8.27 2.80
CA VAL A 112 4.40 -6.91 2.27
C VAL A 112 3.24 -6.14 2.89
N LEU A 113 3.53 -5.26 3.83
CA LEU A 113 2.50 -4.53 4.58
C LEU A 113 2.34 -3.15 3.98
N THR A 114 1.22 -2.91 3.31
CA THR A 114 0.94 -1.68 2.57
C THR A 114 0.24 -0.65 3.45
N ASP A 115 0.64 0.62 3.34
CA ASP A 115 -0.10 1.78 3.87
C ASP A 115 0.30 3.06 3.10
N PRO A 116 -0.52 4.13 3.13
CA PRO A 116 -0.18 5.41 2.49
C PRO A 116 1.13 6.01 3.03
N LEU A 117 1.98 6.51 2.14
CA LEU A 117 3.07 7.41 2.49
C LEU A 117 2.62 8.85 2.27
N VAL A 118 2.47 9.63 3.34
CA VAL A 118 1.87 10.96 3.27
C VAL A 118 2.69 12.00 4.00
N GLN A 119 2.55 13.26 3.57
CA GLN A 119 3.06 14.42 4.27
C GLN A 119 1.91 15.28 4.78
N ILE A 120 1.93 15.55 6.09
CA ILE A 120 1.06 16.54 6.72
C ILE A 120 1.95 17.66 7.24
N ALA A 121 1.89 18.83 6.62
CA ALA A 121 2.69 19.99 6.99
C ALA A 121 1.93 20.92 7.95
N ALA A 122 2.65 21.70 8.74
CA ALA A 122 2.07 22.79 9.51
C ALA A 122 1.46 23.85 8.57
N ASP A 123 0.38 24.47 9.00
CA ASP A 123 -0.27 25.56 8.27
C ASP A 123 0.69 26.78 8.24
N PRO A 124 1.05 27.28 7.05
CA PRO A 124 1.94 28.43 6.92
C PRO A 124 1.38 29.71 7.55
N HIS A 125 0.06 29.80 7.74
CA HIS A 125 -0.62 30.93 8.34
C HIS A 125 -0.92 30.75 9.84
N ASN A 126 -0.61 29.57 10.40
CA ASN A 126 -0.80 29.28 11.81
C ASN A 126 0.37 28.45 12.40
N PRO A 127 1.43 29.09 12.91
CA PRO A 127 2.59 28.41 13.48
C PRO A 127 2.25 27.44 14.64
N ASP A 128 1.18 27.73 15.39
CA ASP A 128 0.72 26.90 16.50
C ASP A 128 0.13 25.56 16.02
N SER A 129 -0.13 25.40 14.72
CA SER A 129 -0.59 24.14 14.15
C SER A 129 0.49 23.05 14.12
N LYS A 130 1.78 23.41 14.29
CA LYS A 130 2.90 22.48 14.08
C LYS A 130 2.82 21.21 14.94
N PRO A 131 2.59 21.26 16.26
CA PRO A 131 2.51 20.04 17.07
C PRO A 131 1.38 19.11 16.62
N TYR A 132 0.26 19.67 16.18
CA TYR A 132 -0.89 18.90 15.70
C TYR A 132 -0.62 18.28 14.32
N ALA A 133 0.00 19.03 13.41
CA ALA A 133 0.45 18.53 12.11
C ALA A 133 1.46 17.38 12.27
N ASP A 134 2.44 17.55 13.16
CA ASP A 134 3.43 16.52 13.46
C ASP A 134 2.75 15.26 14.02
N SER A 135 1.80 15.42 14.96
CA SER A 135 1.06 14.29 15.53
C SER A 135 0.23 13.55 14.48
N GLN A 136 -0.48 14.27 13.60
CA GLN A 136 -1.24 13.64 12.51
C GLN A 136 -0.31 12.97 11.49
N HIS A 137 0.82 13.60 11.16
CA HIS A 137 1.82 13.02 10.26
C HIS A 137 2.37 11.70 10.81
N GLN A 138 2.61 11.60 12.12
CA GLN A 138 3.06 10.36 12.74
C GLN A 138 1.97 9.28 12.81
N ALA A 139 0.68 9.64 12.78
CA ALA A 139 -0.42 8.67 12.87
C ALA A 139 -0.48 7.68 11.69
N GLN A 140 0.16 7.99 10.55
CA GLN A 140 0.29 7.07 9.42
C GLN A 140 1.07 5.80 9.76
N PHE A 141 1.94 5.85 10.76
CA PHE A 141 2.80 4.74 11.18
C PHE A 141 2.15 3.81 12.22
N GLU A 142 1.00 4.20 12.76
CA GLU A 142 0.36 3.55 13.90
C GLU A 142 0.05 2.06 13.65
N ALA A 143 -0.48 1.72 12.48
CA ALA A 143 -0.80 0.33 12.17
C ALA A 143 0.46 -0.56 12.15
N TRP A 144 1.56 -0.07 11.58
CA TRP A 144 2.84 -0.79 11.57
C TRP A 144 3.50 -0.85 12.94
N ASP A 145 3.39 0.21 13.75
CA ASP A 145 3.88 0.18 15.13
C ASP A 145 3.15 -0.87 15.98
N TRP A 146 1.84 -1.02 15.79
CA TRP A 146 1.05 -2.07 16.43
C TRP A 146 1.40 -3.47 15.92
N LEU A 147 1.56 -3.65 14.60
CA LEU A 147 1.98 -4.93 14.02
C LEU A 147 3.38 -5.35 14.50
N ALA A 148 4.28 -4.38 14.68
CA ALA A 148 5.62 -4.60 15.21
C ALA A 148 5.70 -4.79 16.73
N GLY A 149 4.59 -4.58 17.45
CA GLY A 149 4.57 -4.58 18.92
C GLY A 149 5.34 -3.41 19.56
N ARG A 150 5.58 -2.32 18.82
CA ARG A 150 6.21 -1.09 19.33
C ARG A 150 5.24 -0.24 20.16
N ASP A 151 3.94 -0.38 19.88
CA ASP A 151 2.83 0.22 20.61
C ASP A 151 1.65 -0.77 20.65
N ALA A 152 0.68 -0.54 21.53
CA ALA A 152 -0.48 -1.42 21.76
C ALA A 152 -0.12 -2.92 21.91
N PRO A 153 0.80 -3.28 22.84
CA PRO A 153 1.31 -4.65 22.98
C PRO A 153 0.23 -5.70 23.23
N GLU A 154 -0.93 -5.30 23.77
CA GLU A 154 -2.10 -6.16 23.94
C GLU A 154 -2.70 -6.70 22.64
N LEU A 155 -2.29 -6.17 21.48
CA LEU A 155 -2.65 -6.70 20.16
C LEU A 155 -1.81 -7.92 19.76
N GLY A 156 -0.67 -8.16 20.41
CA GLY A 156 0.19 -9.32 20.16
C GLY A 156 1.17 -9.16 18.99
N GLY A 157 1.39 -7.93 18.51
CA GLY A 157 2.39 -7.66 17.47
C GLY A 157 3.83 -7.94 17.92
N GLN A 158 4.70 -8.18 16.95
CA GLN A 158 6.11 -8.51 17.15
C GLN A 158 6.95 -8.00 15.97
N PRO A 159 8.25 -7.66 16.17
CA PRO A 159 9.08 -7.05 15.12
C PRO A 159 9.22 -7.88 13.84
N ASP A 160 9.08 -9.21 13.94
CA ASP A 160 9.18 -10.16 12.84
C ASP A 160 7.93 -10.20 11.94
N PHE A 161 6.84 -9.49 12.28
CA PHE A 161 5.70 -9.32 11.38
C PHE A 161 5.90 -8.21 10.34
N LEU A 162 6.87 -7.31 10.55
CA LEU A 162 7.24 -6.29 9.55
C LEU A 162 8.40 -6.79 8.68
N ASP A 163 8.11 -7.55 7.62
CA ASP A 163 9.15 -8.05 6.69
C ASP A 163 9.52 -7.04 5.61
N ILE A 164 8.53 -6.46 4.94
CA ILE A 164 8.66 -5.47 3.86
C ILE A 164 7.55 -4.42 4.02
N LEU A 165 7.91 -3.13 3.92
CA LEU A 165 6.95 -2.04 3.99
C LEU A 165 6.55 -1.57 2.59
N GLY A 166 5.28 -1.75 2.24
CA GLY A 166 4.68 -1.27 1.01
C GLY A 166 4.14 0.15 1.18
N LEU A 167 4.55 1.06 0.32
CA LEU A 167 4.24 2.47 0.40
C LEU A 167 3.39 2.88 -0.80
N ASN A 168 2.20 3.39 -0.52
CA ASN A 168 1.30 3.91 -1.55
C ASN A 168 1.49 5.42 -1.66
N TYR A 169 1.92 5.90 -2.82
CA TYR A 169 2.35 7.29 -3.01
C TYR A 169 1.85 7.89 -4.33
N TYR A 170 1.10 8.97 -4.22
CA TYR A 170 0.46 9.68 -5.33
C TYR A 170 0.75 11.19 -5.28
N PRO A 171 0.47 11.94 -6.36
CA PRO A 171 0.68 13.39 -6.39
C PRO A 171 0.07 14.15 -5.21
N ASP A 172 -1.11 13.72 -4.76
CA ASP A 172 -1.94 14.42 -3.77
C ASP A 172 -1.66 13.98 -2.32
N ASN A 173 -0.62 13.19 -2.07
CA ASN A 173 -0.23 12.71 -0.73
C ASN A 173 0.43 13.78 0.15
N HIS A 174 0.25 15.06 -0.15
CA HIS A 174 0.82 16.18 0.59
C HIS A 174 -0.26 17.23 0.87
N TRP A 175 -0.53 17.49 2.14
CA TRP A 175 -1.48 18.53 2.55
C TRP A 175 -1.00 19.27 3.80
N PHE A 176 -1.48 20.48 3.99
CA PHE A 176 -1.35 21.22 5.24
C PHE A 176 -2.35 20.70 6.26
N PHE A 177 -2.07 20.91 7.55
CA PHE A 177 -3.01 20.56 8.62
C PHE A 177 -4.38 21.25 8.47
N SER A 178 -4.46 22.38 7.78
CA SER A 178 -5.73 23.05 7.40
C SER A 178 -6.60 22.20 6.46
N GLY A 179 -6.01 21.24 5.76
CA GLY A 179 -6.65 20.36 4.78
C GLY A 179 -6.27 20.66 3.33
N ASP A 180 -5.64 21.80 3.04
CA ASP A 180 -5.29 22.19 1.67
C ASP A 180 -4.13 21.35 1.12
N THR A 181 -4.24 20.89 -0.13
CA THR A 181 -3.14 20.21 -0.83
C THR A 181 -1.93 21.13 -0.97
N ILE A 182 -0.74 20.61 -0.70
CA ILE A 182 0.51 21.36 -0.88
C ILE A 182 0.87 21.38 -2.38
N PRO A 183 1.01 22.55 -3.01
CA PRO A 183 1.40 22.64 -4.41
C PRO A 183 2.76 21.98 -4.71
N PRO A 184 2.96 21.41 -5.92
CA PRO A 184 4.19 20.69 -6.24
C PRO A 184 5.51 21.45 -6.08
N ASP A 185 5.49 22.76 -6.27
CA ASP A 185 6.61 23.69 -6.19
C ASP A 185 6.71 24.42 -4.82
N HIS A 186 5.79 24.13 -3.90
CA HIS A 186 5.78 24.77 -2.59
C HIS A 186 7.00 24.34 -1.75
N PRO A 187 7.71 25.27 -1.07
CA PRO A 187 8.97 24.98 -0.37
C PRO A 187 8.83 23.99 0.80
N GLN A 188 7.63 23.84 1.38
CA GLN A 188 7.38 22.85 2.43
C GLN A 188 7.11 21.44 1.88
N ARG A 189 6.85 21.25 0.58
CA ARG A 189 6.63 19.92 0.02
C ARG A 189 7.94 19.13 0.07
N GLN A 190 7.94 18.03 0.80
CA GLN A 190 9.11 17.16 0.92
C GLN A 190 9.24 16.30 -0.34
N PRO A 191 10.47 16.13 -0.86
CA PRO A 191 10.73 15.21 -1.95
C PRO A 191 10.58 13.76 -1.47
N LEU A 192 10.12 12.88 -2.37
CA LEU A 192 9.83 11.48 -2.05
C LEU A 192 11.03 10.75 -1.44
N HIS A 193 12.25 10.96 -1.95
CA HIS A 193 13.43 10.28 -1.41
C HIS A 193 13.67 10.57 0.08
N ARG A 194 13.26 11.75 0.58
CA ARG A 194 13.35 12.07 2.02
C ARG A 194 12.26 11.41 2.83
N LEU A 195 11.05 11.31 2.29
CA LEU A 195 9.95 10.56 2.94
C LEU A 195 10.30 9.07 3.05
N LEU A 196 10.88 8.49 1.98
CA LEU A 196 11.40 7.12 1.98
C LEU A 196 12.51 6.93 3.02
N MET A 197 13.46 7.87 3.08
CA MET A 197 14.54 7.85 4.08
C MET A 197 14.00 7.86 5.51
N GLN A 198 13.01 8.71 5.82
CA GLN A 198 12.41 8.78 7.15
C GLN A 198 11.73 7.46 7.54
N CYS A 199 10.96 6.87 6.62
CA CYS A 199 10.33 5.57 6.83
C CYS A 199 11.37 4.46 7.06
N TRP A 200 12.41 4.42 6.21
CA TRP A 200 13.48 3.44 6.33
C TRP A 200 14.27 3.61 7.63
N GLN A 201 14.62 4.83 8.04
CA GLN A 201 15.29 5.12 9.32
C GLN A 201 14.46 4.65 10.52
N ARG A 202 13.13 4.76 10.45
CA ARG A 202 12.22 4.34 11.52
C ARG A 202 12.20 2.83 11.71
N TYR A 203 12.16 2.05 10.63
CA TYR A 203 11.90 0.60 10.71
C TYR A 203 13.09 -0.28 10.35
N GLN A 204 14.04 0.23 9.56
CA GLN A 204 15.19 -0.51 9.04
C GLN A 204 14.76 -1.82 8.33
N ARG A 205 13.65 -1.74 7.59
CA ARG A 205 13.09 -2.81 6.77
C ARG A 205 13.16 -2.44 5.29
N PRO A 206 13.26 -3.41 4.37
CA PRO A 206 13.11 -3.16 2.96
C PRO A 206 11.79 -2.45 2.65
N LEU A 207 11.85 -1.48 1.74
CA LEU A 207 10.72 -0.71 1.26
C LEU A 207 10.33 -1.17 -0.15
N LEU A 208 9.05 -1.03 -0.47
CA LEU A 208 8.49 -1.17 -1.81
C LEU A 208 7.58 0.03 -2.06
N LEU A 209 7.71 0.72 -3.19
CA LEU A 209 6.63 1.59 -3.64
C LEU A 209 5.53 0.68 -4.21
N ALA A 210 4.58 0.29 -3.35
CA ALA A 210 3.61 -0.77 -3.62
C ALA A 210 2.50 -0.30 -4.57
N GLU A 211 2.13 0.98 -4.49
CA GLU A 211 1.24 1.61 -5.45
C GLU A 211 1.70 3.03 -5.76
N THR A 212 1.79 3.34 -7.05
CA THR A 212 1.97 4.71 -7.51
C THR A 212 1.44 4.89 -8.92
N GLY A 213 0.91 6.06 -9.21
CA GLY A 213 0.34 6.40 -10.50
C GLY A 213 -0.06 7.86 -10.60
N ALA A 214 -0.43 8.28 -11.79
CA ALA A 214 -1.06 9.56 -12.06
C ALA A 214 -2.11 9.37 -13.15
N GLU A 215 -2.87 10.42 -13.45
CA GLU A 215 -3.96 10.35 -14.42
C GLU A 215 -3.56 10.94 -15.78
N GLY A 216 -4.17 10.45 -16.87
CA GLY A 216 -4.06 11.05 -18.19
C GLY A 216 -2.62 11.19 -18.69
N ASP A 217 -2.28 12.35 -19.26
CA ASP A 217 -0.95 12.61 -19.82
C ASP A 217 0.14 12.73 -18.74
N ALA A 218 -0.24 12.93 -17.48
CA ALA A 218 0.71 13.05 -16.37
C ALA A 218 1.40 11.71 -16.03
N ARG A 219 0.80 10.57 -16.40
CA ARG A 219 1.29 9.20 -16.13
C ARG A 219 2.79 9.02 -16.38
N ALA A 220 3.24 9.35 -17.60
CA ALA A 220 4.63 9.15 -18.00
C ALA A 220 5.58 10.07 -17.22
N ARG A 221 5.22 11.36 -17.06
CA ARG A 221 6.03 12.30 -16.28
C ARG A 221 6.12 11.89 -14.81
N TRP A 222 5.04 11.36 -14.25
CA TRP A 222 4.99 10.88 -12.89
C TRP A 222 5.90 9.67 -12.68
N LEU A 223 5.83 8.65 -13.53
CA LEU A 223 6.72 7.49 -13.44
C LEU A 223 8.20 7.89 -13.53
N ARG A 224 8.54 8.84 -14.42
CA ARG A 224 9.89 9.41 -14.49
C ARG A 224 10.30 10.00 -13.14
N HIS A 225 9.48 10.89 -12.59
CA HIS A 225 9.73 11.55 -11.31
C HIS A 225 9.92 10.56 -10.17
N VAL A 226 9.00 9.60 -10.00
CA VAL A 226 9.09 8.59 -8.94
C VAL A 226 10.35 7.72 -9.10
N SER A 227 10.71 7.36 -10.34
CA SER A 227 11.94 6.61 -10.60
C SER A 227 13.20 7.42 -10.30
N ASP A 228 13.21 8.72 -10.56
CA ASP A 228 14.31 9.62 -10.20
C ASP A 228 14.50 9.72 -8.69
N GLU A 229 13.41 9.90 -7.95
CA GLU A 229 13.41 9.95 -6.49
C GLU A 229 13.79 8.61 -5.84
N ALA A 230 13.32 7.50 -6.39
CA ALA A 230 13.70 6.15 -5.95
C ALA A 230 15.21 5.93 -6.08
N ARG A 231 15.84 6.37 -7.18
CA ARG A 231 17.29 6.30 -7.36
C ARG A 231 18.05 7.18 -6.37
N LEU A 232 17.53 8.37 -6.05
CA LEU A 232 18.12 9.22 -5.00
C LEU A 232 18.05 8.54 -3.62
N ALA A 233 16.94 7.87 -3.29
CA ALA A 233 16.81 7.13 -2.04
C ALA A 233 17.81 5.98 -1.95
N LEU A 234 17.95 5.19 -3.01
CA LEU A 234 18.93 4.10 -3.11
C LEU A 234 20.37 4.61 -2.97
N ALA A 235 20.71 5.71 -3.65
CA ALA A 235 22.02 6.35 -3.54
C ALA A 235 22.34 6.85 -2.11
N GLN A 236 21.31 7.08 -1.29
CA GLN A 236 21.45 7.44 0.12
C GLN A 236 21.40 6.23 1.07
N GLY A 237 21.33 5.00 0.55
CA GLY A 237 21.38 3.76 1.33
C GLY A 237 20.01 3.24 1.79
N VAL A 238 18.90 3.79 1.29
CA VAL A 238 17.56 3.22 1.55
C VAL A 238 17.43 1.88 0.86
N ALA A 239 17.05 0.84 1.59
CA ALA A 239 16.76 -0.48 1.02
C ALA A 239 15.40 -0.47 0.29
N LEU A 240 15.38 -0.03 -0.97
CA LEU A 240 14.18 0.01 -1.81
C LEU A 240 14.22 -1.13 -2.84
N GLU A 241 13.25 -2.03 -2.80
CA GLU A 241 13.25 -3.29 -3.57
C GLU A 241 12.49 -3.19 -4.90
N GLY A 242 11.68 -2.15 -5.10
CA GLY A 242 10.94 -1.99 -6.33
C GLY A 242 9.90 -0.88 -6.36
N ILE A 243 9.26 -0.77 -7.53
CA ILE A 243 8.19 0.17 -7.82
C ILE A 243 7.09 -0.60 -8.55
N SER A 244 5.86 -0.51 -8.04
CA SER A 244 4.66 -1.10 -8.61
C SER A 244 3.74 -0.01 -9.14
N LEU A 245 3.38 -0.14 -10.43
CA LEU A 245 2.49 0.78 -11.11
C LEU A 245 1.03 0.44 -10.79
N TYR A 246 0.30 1.42 -10.29
CA TYR A 246 -1.12 1.28 -10.00
C TYR A 246 -1.98 2.31 -10.76
N PRO A 247 -3.05 1.87 -11.44
CA PRO A 247 -3.34 0.48 -11.80
C PRO A 247 -2.57 0.04 -13.05
N VAL A 248 -2.33 -1.25 -13.21
CA VAL A 248 -1.84 -1.80 -14.49
C VAL A 248 -2.95 -1.86 -15.54
N VAL A 249 -4.20 -2.07 -15.12
CA VAL A 249 -5.38 -2.24 -15.97
C VAL A 249 -6.51 -1.34 -15.46
N GLU A 250 -7.24 -0.69 -16.37
CA GLU A 250 -8.42 0.12 -16.02
C GLU A 250 -9.43 -0.69 -15.20
N TYR A 251 -10.04 -0.01 -14.24
CA TYR A 251 -11.11 -0.54 -13.41
C TYR A 251 -12.12 0.58 -13.08
N PRO A 252 -13.36 0.24 -12.69
CA PRO A 252 -14.33 1.23 -12.18
C PRO A 252 -13.82 1.82 -10.87
N ALA A 253 -13.72 3.15 -10.78
CA ALA A 253 -13.23 3.82 -9.58
C ALA A 253 -14.17 3.61 -8.39
N TRP A 254 -13.60 3.47 -7.20
CA TRP A 254 -14.33 3.14 -5.97
C TRP A 254 -15.43 4.14 -5.58
N ALA A 255 -15.21 5.43 -5.85
CA ALA A 255 -16.07 6.51 -5.35
C ALA A 255 -17.30 6.79 -6.24
N ASP A 256 -17.18 6.59 -7.55
CA ASP A 256 -18.17 7.07 -8.52
C ASP A 256 -18.29 6.19 -9.78
N ASP A 257 -17.69 5.00 -9.77
CA ASP A 257 -17.63 4.07 -10.90
C ASP A 257 -17.03 4.66 -12.19
N ARG A 258 -16.39 5.84 -12.13
CA ARG A 258 -15.75 6.41 -13.32
C ARG A 258 -14.63 5.49 -13.78
N ARG A 259 -14.31 5.50 -15.07
CA ARG A 259 -13.12 4.81 -15.57
C ARG A 259 -11.88 5.48 -14.99
N SER A 260 -11.08 4.75 -14.22
CA SER A 260 -9.81 5.28 -13.70
C SER A 260 -8.89 5.63 -14.88
N PRO A 261 -8.54 6.92 -15.10
CA PRO A 261 -7.75 7.34 -16.27
C PRO A 261 -6.24 7.10 -16.08
N GLY A 262 -5.85 6.31 -15.06
CA GLY A 262 -4.47 6.11 -14.63
C GLY A 262 -3.77 4.86 -15.18
N ALA A 263 -4.49 3.94 -15.83
CA ALA A 263 -3.95 2.63 -16.15
C ALA A 263 -2.92 2.58 -17.29
N LEU A 264 -2.07 1.55 -17.30
CA LEU A 264 -1.24 1.21 -18.47
C LEU A 264 -2.09 0.60 -19.60
N PHE A 265 -3.01 -0.28 -19.25
CA PHE A 265 -3.89 -0.96 -20.19
C PHE A 265 -5.36 -0.57 -19.96
N GLY A 266 -6.09 -0.40 -21.05
CA GLY A 266 -7.54 -0.26 -21.04
C GLY A 266 -8.28 -1.53 -20.60
N LEU A 267 -9.60 -1.41 -20.47
CA LEU A 267 -10.49 -2.58 -20.36
C LEU A 267 -10.36 -3.50 -21.59
N GLY A 268 -10.61 -4.79 -21.37
CA GLY A 268 -10.59 -5.78 -22.45
C GLY A 268 -11.78 -5.59 -23.40
N ASP A 269 -11.52 -5.63 -24.71
CA ASP A 269 -12.56 -5.81 -25.71
C ASP A 269 -13.10 -7.25 -25.68
N PRO A 270 -14.19 -7.58 -26.42
CA PRO A 270 -14.74 -8.94 -26.47
C PRO A 270 -13.75 -10.01 -26.97
N ASN A 271 -12.66 -9.61 -27.61
CA ASN A 271 -11.61 -10.50 -28.11
C ASN A 271 -10.43 -10.62 -27.12
N GLY A 272 -10.48 -9.92 -25.98
CA GLY A 272 -9.42 -9.88 -24.98
C GLY A 272 -8.28 -8.90 -25.26
N ASN A 273 -8.38 -8.06 -26.29
CA ASN A 273 -7.40 -7.01 -26.54
C ASN A 273 -7.59 -5.84 -25.57
N ARG A 274 -6.50 -5.14 -25.24
CA ARG A 274 -6.53 -3.94 -24.41
C ARG A 274 -5.82 -2.81 -25.11
N THR A 275 -6.39 -1.61 -25.04
CA THR A 275 -5.70 -0.39 -25.49
C THR A 275 -4.49 -0.14 -24.60
N LEU A 276 -3.34 0.15 -25.19
CA LEU A 276 -2.12 0.49 -24.46
C LEU A 276 -1.98 2.01 -24.34
N HIS A 277 -1.64 2.52 -23.17
CA HIS A 277 -1.21 3.89 -23.02
C HIS A 277 0.27 4.04 -23.44
N GLU A 278 0.49 4.39 -24.71
CA GLU A 278 1.82 4.38 -25.35
C GLU A 278 2.87 5.19 -24.59
N ALA A 279 2.54 6.40 -24.14
CA ALA A 279 3.50 7.26 -23.44
C ALA A 279 3.96 6.64 -22.11
N LEU A 280 3.07 5.98 -21.37
CA LEU A 280 3.44 5.30 -20.13
C LEU A 280 4.24 4.02 -20.41
N ALA A 281 3.88 3.28 -21.47
CA ALA A 281 4.59 2.08 -21.88
C ALA A 281 6.04 2.40 -22.31
N LEU A 282 6.23 3.46 -23.10
CA LEU A 282 7.55 3.93 -23.52
C LEU A 282 8.39 4.37 -22.33
N GLU A 283 7.79 5.09 -21.38
CA GLU A 283 8.50 5.52 -20.18
C GLU A 283 8.86 4.32 -19.28
N LEU A 284 7.94 3.38 -19.07
CA LEU A 284 8.21 2.16 -18.32
C LEU A 284 9.37 1.39 -18.94
N ARG A 285 9.40 1.24 -20.27
CA ARG A 285 10.51 0.61 -20.98
C ARG A 285 11.81 1.39 -20.81
N SER A 286 11.77 2.72 -20.89
CA SER A 286 12.93 3.59 -20.67
C SER A 286 13.51 3.40 -19.27
N GLN A 287 12.67 3.38 -18.24
CA GLN A 287 13.11 3.16 -16.87
C GLN A 287 13.67 1.75 -16.69
N GLN A 288 13.00 0.70 -17.18
CA GLN A 288 13.53 -0.67 -17.13
C GLN A 288 14.93 -0.81 -17.74
N ILE A 289 15.22 -0.08 -18.82
CA ILE A 289 16.56 -0.05 -19.42
C ILE A 289 17.54 0.64 -18.46
N LYS A 290 17.21 1.84 -17.96
CA LYS A 290 18.07 2.60 -17.03
C LYS A 290 18.42 1.80 -15.78
N TRP A 291 17.43 1.12 -15.19
CA TRP A 291 17.59 0.31 -13.99
C TRP A 291 18.48 -0.93 -14.20
N ARG A 292 18.55 -1.47 -15.43
CA ARG A 292 19.43 -2.61 -15.76
C ARG A 292 20.87 -2.20 -16.11
N THR A 293 21.08 -0.95 -16.49
CA THR A 293 22.39 -0.44 -16.93
C THR A 293 23.17 0.29 -15.82
N GLN A 294 22.64 0.30 -14.60
CA GLN A 294 23.26 0.97 -13.44
C GLN A 294 24.08 0.04 -12.53
N ASP A 295 24.24 -1.22 -12.92
CA ASP A 295 25.27 -2.13 -12.40
C ASP A 295 26.57 -2.03 -13.25
#